data_AF-A0A1R2AKX7-F1
#
_entry.id   AF-A0A1R2AKX7-F1
#
_cell.length_a   1.000
_cell.length_b   1.000
_cell.length_c   1.000
_cell.angle_alpha   90.00
_cell.angle_beta   90.00
_cell.angle_gamma   90.00
#
_symmetry.space_group_name_H-M   'P 1'
#
loop_
_entity.id
_entity.type
_entity.pdbx_description
1 polymer ?
#
loop_
_entity_poly.entity_id
_entity_poly.type
_entity_poly.pdbx_seq_one_letter_code
_entity_poly.pdbx_strand_id
1 'polypeptide(L)'
;MDFKCSVSRCLEDVAWQCNCPEKFKFCLTHGKEMSNHSSLKKCLTESIKGKYLELLVKQCTNALNHVESDCIKLAQEMICEINDLILSEQKNKANTIVNWANTLSVLQREKNQYCFSVRKLLGIDNTNIKIVTDWERLEEELKTLRKNFEESCKKINGLEKELKNSNEANKKLSDELENTKKKNL
;
A
#
# COMPACT_ATOMS: atom_id res chain seq x y z
N MET A 1 -11.88 30.34 13.16
CA MET A 1 -11.75 28.99 12.56
C MET A 1 -11.67 27.99 13.70
N ASP A 2 -12.57 27.02 13.78
CA ASP A 2 -12.56 26.04 14.88
C ASP A 2 -11.40 25.04 14.73
N PHE A 3 -10.36 25.24 15.54
CA PHE A 3 -9.20 24.36 15.71
C PHE A 3 -9.44 23.29 16.78
N LYS A 4 -10.68 22.83 16.92
CA LYS A 4 -11.04 21.84 17.94
C LYS A 4 -10.98 20.42 17.41
N CYS A 5 -10.47 19.54 18.25
CA CYS A 5 -10.50 18.10 18.02
C CYS A 5 -11.93 17.62 17.71
N SER A 6 -12.07 16.73 16.73
CA SER A 6 -13.35 16.14 16.30
C SER A 6 -13.91 15.13 17.30
N VAL A 7 -13.17 14.81 18.36
CA VAL A 7 -13.66 13.97 19.46
C VAL A 7 -14.62 14.79 20.33
N SER A 8 -15.84 14.26 20.54
CA SER A 8 -16.87 14.88 21.37
C SER A 8 -16.32 15.32 22.72
N ARG A 9 -16.54 16.59 23.09
CA ARG A 9 -16.13 17.23 24.35
C ARG A 9 -14.61 17.37 24.53
N CYS A 10 -13.80 17.12 23.51
CA CYS A 10 -12.39 17.47 23.56
C CYS A 10 -12.21 18.97 23.30
N LEU A 11 -11.50 19.64 24.22
CA LEU A 11 -11.19 21.06 24.15
C LEU A 11 -9.76 21.33 23.67
N GLU A 12 -8.98 20.29 23.40
CA GLU A 12 -7.60 20.45 22.96
C GLU A 12 -7.51 20.87 21.50
N ASP A 13 -6.44 21.62 21.22
CA ASP A 13 -6.12 22.12 19.89
C ASP A 13 -5.73 20.97 18.95
N VAL A 14 -6.09 21.17 17.69
CA VAL A 14 -5.78 20.23 16.60
C VAL A 14 -4.29 20.21 16.30
N ALA A 15 -3.71 19.02 16.36
CA ALA A 15 -2.33 18.76 15.96
C ALA A 15 -2.23 18.07 14.60
N TRP A 16 -3.28 17.35 14.18
CA TRP A 16 -3.29 16.59 12.94
C TRP A 16 -4.69 16.52 12.31
N GLN A 17 -4.76 16.47 10.98
CA GLN A 17 -6.02 16.37 10.23
C GLN A 17 -5.94 15.20 9.22
N CYS A 18 -6.98 14.37 9.16
CA CYS A 18 -7.09 13.29 8.19
C CYS A 18 -7.39 13.83 6.78
N ASN A 19 -6.86 13.14 5.77
CA ASN A 19 -7.20 13.32 4.36
C ASN A 19 -8.49 12.58 3.93
N CYS A 20 -9.20 11.99 4.88
CA CYS A 20 -10.51 11.37 4.72
C CYS A 20 -11.51 12.40 4.15
N PRO A 21 -12.55 12.00 3.40
CA PRO A 21 -13.62 12.92 2.95
C PRO A 21 -14.27 13.70 4.11
N GLU A 22 -14.39 13.07 5.28
CA GLU A 22 -14.94 13.69 6.48
C GLU A 22 -13.97 14.65 7.20
N LYS A 23 -12.70 14.71 6.77
CA LYS A 23 -11.67 15.68 7.22
C LYS A 23 -11.52 15.77 8.74
N PHE A 24 -11.62 14.65 9.45
CA PHE A 24 -11.49 14.60 10.91
C PHE A 24 -10.20 15.25 11.41
N LYS A 25 -10.28 16.01 12.49
CA LYS A 25 -9.16 16.71 13.12
C LYS A 25 -8.93 16.17 14.53
N PHE A 26 -7.68 15.98 14.94
CA PHE A 26 -7.34 15.36 16.21
C PHE A 26 -6.25 16.13 16.96
N CYS A 27 -6.36 16.18 18.29
CA CYS A 27 -5.26 16.63 19.16
C CYS A 27 -4.18 15.54 19.28
N LEU A 28 -3.02 15.89 19.85
CA LEU A 28 -1.90 14.95 20.04
C LEU A 28 -2.29 13.69 20.85
N THR A 29 -3.11 13.88 21.88
CA THR A 29 -3.54 12.82 22.80
C THR A 29 -4.45 11.83 22.08
N HIS A 30 -5.54 12.32 21.48
CA HIS A 30 -6.48 11.48 20.74
C HIS A 30 -5.89 10.95 19.43
N GLY A 31 -4.93 11.63 18.81
CA GLY A 31 -4.19 11.11 17.67
C GLY A 31 -3.36 9.86 18.01
N LYS A 32 -2.79 9.80 19.22
CA LYS A 32 -2.08 8.62 19.71
C LYS A 32 -3.02 7.49 20.13
N GLU A 33 -4.12 7.81 20.82
CA GLU A 33 -5.11 6.84 21.28
C GLU A 33 -5.98 6.26 20.15
N MET A 34 -6.17 7.00 19.06
CA MET A 34 -6.88 6.53 17.86
C MET A 34 -6.04 5.66 16.92
N SER A 35 -4.90 5.13 17.37
CA SER A 35 -4.18 4.06 16.67
C SER A 35 -5.03 2.80 16.40
N ASN A 36 -6.20 2.70 17.05
CA ASN A 36 -7.23 1.66 16.84
C ASN A 36 -8.34 2.01 15.83
N HIS A 37 -8.38 3.24 15.30
CA HIS A 37 -9.41 3.61 14.32
C HIS A 37 -9.10 2.95 12.96
N SER A 38 -9.97 2.05 12.50
CA SER A 38 -9.77 1.30 11.25
C SER A 38 -9.55 2.21 10.04
N SER A 39 -10.23 3.36 10.02
CA SER A 39 -10.09 4.39 8.99
C SER A 39 -8.76 5.12 9.02
N LEU A 40 -8.15 5.31 10.20
CA LEU A 40 -6.86 6.01 10.32
C LEU A 40 -5.68 5.09 9.94
N LYS A 41 -5.77 3.80 10.30
CA LYS A 41 -4.82 2.77 9.84
C LYS A 41 -4.93 2.55 8.33
N LYS A 42 -6.16 2.49 7.80
CA LYS A 42 -6.42 2.43 6.36
C LYS A 42 -5.90 3.68 5.63
N CYS A 43 -6.19 4.88 6.12
CA CYS A 43 -5.67 6.11 5.53
C CYS A 43 -4.14 6.23 5.62
N LEU A 44 -3.52 5.75 6.70
CA LEU A 44 -2.07 5.71 6.81
C LEU A 44 -1.47 4.73 5.80
N THR A 45 -2.03 3.53 5.67
CA THR A 45 -1.62 2.54 4.67
C THR A 45 -1.84 3.04 3.24
N GLU A 46 -2.99 3.65 2.94
CA GLU A 46 -3.28 4.28 1.65
C GLU A 46 -2.33 5.45 1.36
N SER A 47 -2.02 6.28 2.36
CA SER A 47 -1.04 7.37 2.21
C SER A 47 0.37 6.84 1.96
N ILE A 48 0.79 5.76 2.62
CA ILE A 48 2.11 5.14 2.40
C ILE A 48 2.15 4.49 1.02
N LYS A 49 1.09 3.75 0.64
CA LYS A 49 0.94 3.14 -0.70
C LYS A 49 0.98 4.21 -1.79
N GLY A 50 0.27 5.33 -1.60
CA GLY A 50 0.30 6.47 -2.50
C GLY A 50 1.71 7.05 -2.67
N LYS A 51 2.41 7.33 -1.56
CA LYS A 51 3.79 7.84 -1.61
C LYS A 51 4.77 6.85 -2.25
N TYR A 52 4.62 5.57 -1.98
CA TYR A 52 5.45 4.51 -2.58
C TYR A 52 5.21 4.41 -4.10
N LEU A 53 3.95 4.43 -4.53
CA LEU A 53 3.59 4.45 -5.94
C LEU A 53 4.10 5.72 -6.64
N GLU A 54 4.00 6.87 -5.99
CA GLU A 54 4.52 8.14 -6.52
C GLU A 54 6.05 8.11 -6.68
N LEU A 55 6.77 7.53 -5.70
CA LEU A 55 8.21 7.27 -5.78
C LEU A 55 8.58 6.33 -6.93
N LEU A 56 7.84 5.22 -7.09
CA LEU A 56 8.02 4.29 -8.20
C LEU A 56 7.77 4.95 -9.55
N VAL A 57 6.67 5.70 -9.69
CA VAL A 57 6.36 6.45 -10.91
C VAL A 57 7.47 7.43 -11.24
N LYS A 58 7.99 8.15 -10.25
CA LYS A 58 9.09 9.09 -10.44
C LYS A 58 10.38 8.39 -10.87
N GLN A 59 10.71 7.25 -10.26
CA GLN A 59 11.87 6.44 -10.64
C GLN A 59 11.73 5.90 -12.08
N CYS A 60 10.58 5.33 -12.43
CA CYS A 60 10.32 4.83 -13.78
C CYS A 60 10.34 5.98 -14.82
N THR A 61 9.80 7.15 -14.49
CA THR A 61 9.81 8.33 -15.37
C THR A 61 11.24 8.81 -15.60
N ASN A 62 12.05 8.92 -14.55
CA ASN A 62 13.45 9.31 -14.69
C ASN A 62 14.24 8.31 -15.55
N ALA A 63 14.04 7.01 -15.31
CA ALA A 63 14.69 5.97 -16.10
C ALA A 63 14.24 6.01 -17.57
N LEU A 64 12.95 6.24 -17.85
CA LEU A 64 12.44 6.43 -19.21
C LEU A 64 13.06 7.67 -19.88
N ASN A 65 13.11 8.81 -19.19
CA ASN A 65 13.71 10.03 -19.71
C ASN A 65 15.21 9.84 -20.03
N HIS A 66 15.94 9.08 -19.21
CA HIS A 66 17.33 8.73 -19.50
C HIS A 66 17.46 7.87 -20.76
N VAL A 67 16.64 6.81 -20.88
CA VAL A 67 16.62 5.95 -22.07
C VAL A 67 16.26 6.75 -23.32
N GLU A 68 15.27 7.63 -23.24
CA GLU A 68 14.88 8.52 -24.35
C GLU A 68 16.05 9.41 -24.77
N SER A 69 16.71 10.07 -23.82
CA SER A 69 17.89 10.90 -24.06
C SER A 69 19.02 10.10 -24.72
N ASP A 70 19.32 8.90 -24.23
CA ASP A 70 20.39 8.06 -24.77
C ASP A 70 20.07 7.56 -26.19
N CYS A 71 18.80 7.23 -26.45
CA CYS A 71 18.34 6.90 -27.80
C CYS A 71 18.46 8.09 -28.77
N ILE A 72 18.14 9.30 -28.32
CA ILE A 72 18.29 10.52 -29.13
C ILE A 72 19.77 10.77 -29.45
N LYS A 73 20.66 10.67 -28.45
CA LYS A 73 22.10 10.83 -28.66
C LYS A 73 22.66 9.79 -29.63
N LEU A 74 22.30 8.51 -29.45
CA LEU A 74 22.73 7.45 -30.34
C LEU A 74 22.25 7.71 -31.78
N ALA A 75 21.01 8.14 -31.96
CA ALA A 75 20.48 8.48 -33.28
C ALA A 75 21.25 9.66 -33.92
N GLN A 76 21.61 10.68 -33.13
CA GLN A 76 22.41 11.80 -33.61
C GLN A 76 23.81 11.36 -34.04
N GLU A 77 24.49 10.54 -33.22
CA GLU A 77 25.81 9.98 -33.54
C GLU A 77 25.77 9.15 -34.82
N MET A 78 24.77 8.29 -34.98
CA MET A 78 24.57 7.50 -36.20
C MET A 78 24.33 8.37 -37.43
N ILE A 79 23.54 9.44 -37.32
CA ILE A 79 23.30 10.39 -38.42
C ILE A 79 24.60 11.08 -38.83
N CYS A 80 25.41 11.53 -37.87
CA CYS A 80 26.72 12.13 -38.12
C CYS A 80 27.63 11.14 -38.87
N GLU A 81 27.72 9.90 -38.39
CA GLU A 81 28.58 8.87 -39.02
C GLU A 81 28.12 8.52 -40.44
N ILE A 82 26.80 8.41 -40.67
CA ILE A 82 26.24 8.20 -42.02
C ILE A 82 26.62 9.36 -42.94
N ASN A 83 26.47 10.60 -42.47
CA ASN A 83 26.80 11.78 -43.27
C ASN A 83 28.30 11.84 -43.61
N ASP A 84 29.17 11.56 -42.64
CA ASP A 84 30.63 11.52 -42.84
C ASP A 84 31.02 10.43 -43.86
N LEU A 85 30.41 9.25 -43.78
CA LEU A 85 30.63 8.17 -44.74
C LEU A 85 30.13 8.50 -46.15
N ILE A 86 29.02 9.23 -46.27
CA ILE A 86 28.50 9.70 -47.56
C ILE A 86 29.45 10.74 -48.17
N LEU A 87 29.91 11.71 -47.37
CA LEU A 87 30.88 12.73 -47.80
C LEU A 87 32.23 12.12 -48.21
N SER A 88 32.60 11.01 -47.59
CA SER A 88 33.81 10.23 -47.90
C SER A 88 33.63 9.24 -49.07
N GLU A 89 32.52 9.32 -49.80
CA GLU A 89 32.13 8.42 -50.90
C GLU A 89 32.01 6.92 -50.53
N GLN A 90 31.96 6.58 -49.23
CA GLN A 90 31.82 5.21 -48.73
C GLN A 90 30.35 4.78 -48.62
N LYS A 91 29.57 4.97 -49.69
CA LYS A 91 28.11 4.73 -49.73
C LYS A 91 27.70 3.32 -49.27
N ASN A 92 28.54 2.32 -49.55
CA ASN A 92 28.28 0.94 -49.16
C ASN A 92 28.23 0.78 -47.63
N LYS A 93 29.13 1.47 -46.90
CA LYS A 93 29.16 1.44 -45.43
C LYS A 93 28.01 2.25 -44.84
N ALA A 94 27.71 3.41 -45.42
CA ALA A 94 26.54 4.21 -45.03
C ALA A 94 25.25 3.40 -45.14
N ASN A 95 25.06 2.67 -46.25
CA ASN A 95 23.91 1.78 -46.43
C ASN A 95 23.85 0.65 -45.41
N THR A 96 24.99 0.09 -44.98
CA THR A 96 25.02 -0.91 -43.91
C THR A 96 24.50 -0.35 -42.59
N ILE A 97 24.90 0.87 -42.21
CA ILE A 97 24.43 1.51 -40.98
C ILE A 97 22.93 1.84 -41.08
N VAL A 98 22.46 2.35 -42.23
CA VAL A 98 21.03 2.59 -42.48
C VAL A 98 20.22 1.30 -42.35
N ASN A 99 20.70 0.20 -42.95
CA ASN A 99 20.02 -1.09 -42.85
C ASN A 99 20.00 -1.62 -41.42
N TRP A 100 21.09 -1.49 -40.67
CA TRP A 100 21.13 -1.83 -39.25
C TRP A 100 20.17 -0.96 -38.43
N ALA A 101 20.11 0.35 -38.67
CA ALA A 101 19.16 1.26 -38.01
C ALA A 101 17.71 0.85 -38.27
N ASN A 102 17.40 0.43 -39.50
CA ASN A 102 16.07 -0.08 -39.86
C ASN A 102 15.72 -1.36 -39.06
N THR A 103 16.69 -2.22 -38.74
CA THR A 103 16.44 -3.39 -37.85
C THR A 103 16.18 -3.02 -36.39
N LEU A 104 16.55 -1.81 -35.96
CA LEU A 104 16.22 -1.29 -34.63
C LEU A 104 14.83 -0.67 -34.56
N SER A 105 14.10 -0.56 -35.68
CA SER A 105 12.76 0.02 -35.65
C SER A 105 11.89 -0.79 -34.68
N VAL A 106 11.49 -0.14 -33.60
CA VAL A 106 10.71 -0.76 -32.51
C VAL A 106 9.38 -1.30 -33.04
N LEU A 107 8.89 -0.74 -34.16
CA LEU A 107 7.70 -1.19 -34.89
C LEU A 107 7.79 -2.64 -35.41
N GLN A 108 9.00 -3.17 -35.62
CA GLN A 108 9.21 -4.55 -36.08
C GLN A 108 9.51 -5.54 -34.95
N ARG A 109 9.72 -5.08 -33.70
CA ARG A 109 10.00 -5.96 -32.58
C ARG A 109 8.72 -6.62 -32.06
N GLU A 110 8.83 -7.89 -31.71
CA GLU A 110 7.76 -8.60 -31.03
C GLU A 110 7.45 -7.92 -29.69
N LYS A 111 6.19 -7.52 -29.50
CA LYS A 111 5.73 -6.72 -28.35
C LYS A 111 6.19 -7.28 -27.00
N ASN A 112 6.18 -8.61 -26.87
CA ASN A 112 6.58 -9.30 -25.64
C ASN A 112 8.07 -9.17 -25.33
N GLN A 113 8.94 -9.25 -26.35
CA GLN A 113 10.38 -9.07 -26.18
C GLN A 113 10.71 -7.62 -25.85
N TYR A 114 10.06 -6.66 -26.51
CA TYR A 114 10.20 -5.24 -26.20
C TYR A 114 9.79 -4.94 -24.75
N CYS A 115 8.60 -5.38 -24.33
CA CYS A 115 8.13 -5.19 -22.96
C CYS A 115 9.05 -5.88 -21.93
N PHE A 116 9.60 -7.05 -22.24
CA PHE A 116 10.54 -7.74 -21.36
C PHE A 116 11.86 -6.96 -21.22
N SER A 117 12.44 -6.49 -22.32
CA SER A 117 13.65 -5.67 -22.30
C SER A 117 13.44 -4.37 -21.52
N VAL A 118 12.30 -3.71 -21.70
CA VAL A 118 11.93 -2.49 -20.97
C VAL A 118 11.76 -2.77 -19.48
N ARG A 119 11.05 -3.85 -19.09
CA ARG A 119 10.92 -4.24 -17.67
C ARG A 119 12.28 -4.48 -17.02
N LYS A 120 13.19 -5.16 -17.72
CA LYS A 120 14.55 -5.43 -17.24
C LYS A 120 15.36 -4.13 -17.08
N LEU A 121 15.27 -3.22 -18.04
CA LEU A 121 15.92 -1.90 -18.00
C LEU A 121 15.42 -1.01 -16.86
N LEU A 122 14.11 -1.03 -16.62
CA LEU A 122 13.46 -0.27 -15.55
C LEU A 122 13.60 -0.91 -14.17
N GLY A 123 14.32 -2.04 -14.05
CA GLY A 123 14.47 -2.75 -12.77
C GLY A 123 13.15 -3.31 -12.22
N ILE A 124 12.13 -3.48 -13.08
CA ILE A 124 10.86 -4.12 -12.72
C ILE A 124 11.10 -5.62 -12.75
N ASP A 125 11.81 -6.12 -11.75
CA ASP A 125 12.13 -7.54 -11.62
C ASP A 125 10.95 -8.33 -11.02
N ASN A 126 11.05 -9.66 -11.11
CA ASN A 126 10.07 -10.55 -10.48
C ASN A 126 10.03 -10.39 -8.95
N THR A 127 11.07 -9.82 -8.33
CA THR A 127 11.13 -9.56 -6.89
C THR A 127 10.13 -8.48 -6.50
N ASN A 128 10.01 -7.40 -7.28
CA ASN A 128 8.98 -6.38 -7.10
C ASN A 128 7.56 -6.97 -7.23
N ILE A 129 7.34 -7.88 -8.20
CA ILE A 129 6.06 -8.60 -8.35
C ILE A 129 5.80 -9.49 -7.13
N LYS A 130 6.84 -10.17 -6.63
CA LYS A 130 6.76 -11.04 -5.44
C LYS A 130 6.44 -10.24 -4.18
N ILE A 131 7.04 -9.06 -4.00
CA ILE A 131 6.75 -8.14 -2.89
C ILE A 131 5.28 -7.72 -2.91
N VAL A 132 4.74 -7.37 -4.08
CA VAL A 132 3.31 -7.03 -4.22
C VAL A 132 2.42 -8.23 -3.88
N THR A 133 2.75 -9.41 -4.40
CA THR A 133 1.97 -10.64 -4.16
C THR A 133 2.03 -11.07 -2.69
N ASP A 134 3.20 -10.99 -2.06
CA ASP A 134 3.37 -11.32 -0.63
C ASP A 134 2.65 -10.30 0.25
N TRP A 135 2.63 -9.02 -0.12
CA TRP A 135 1.87 -7.99 0.58
C TRP A 135 0.35 -8.24 0.50
N GLU A 136 -0.17 -8.58 -0.67
CA GLU A 136 -1.59 -8.93 -0.86
C GLU A 136 -1.98 -10.16 -0.02
N ARG A 137 -1.13 -11.19 0.01
CA ARG A 137 -1.32 -12.37 0.87
C ARG A 137 -1.34 -11.99 2.35
N LEU A 138 -0.41 -11.16 2.79
CA LEU A 138 -0.32 -10.71 4.18
C LEU A 138 -1.56 -9.90 4.59
N GLU A 139 -2.10 -9.09 3.67
CA GLU A 139 -3.33 -8.33 3.87
C GLU A 139 -4.54 -9.25 4.08
N GLU A 140 -4.66 -10.31 3.28
CA GLU A 140 -5.74 -11.32 3.39
C GLU A 140 -5.64 -12.13 4.70
N GLU A 141 -4.42 -12.53 5.09
CA GLU A 141 -4.16 -13.20 6.37
C GLU A 141 -4.54 -12.32 7.57
N LEU A 142 -4.17 -11.03 7.54
CA LEU A 142 -4.55 -10.07 8.59
C LEU A 142 -6.05 -9.87 8.69
N LYS A 143 -6.76 -9.85 7.56
CA LYS A 143 -8.22 -9.74 7.51
C LYS A 143 -8.89 -10.93 8.15
N THR A 144 -8.37 -12.12 7.89
CA THR A 144 -8.85 -13.38 8.48
C THR A 144 -8.58 -13.43 9.98
N LEU A 145 -7.37 -13.05 10.41
CA LEU A 145 -7.00 -13.00 11.82
C LEU A 145 -7.90 -12.03 12.61
N ARG A 146 -8.20 -10.86 12.04
CA ARG A 146 -9.10 -9.88 12.66
C ARG A 146 -10.50 -10.46 12.86
N LYS A 147 -11.04 -11.16 11.86
CA LYS A 147 -12.36 -11.80 11.97
C LYS A 147 -12.39 -12.85 13.09
N ASN A 148 -11.35 -13.68 13.17
CA ASN A 148 -11.22 -14.70 14.22
C ASN A 148 -11.11 -14.08 15.63
N PHE A 149 -10.41 -12.95 15.73
CA PHE A 149 -10.30 -12.19 16.98
C PHE A 149 -11.66 -11.63 17.41
N GLU A 150 -12.41 -11.00 16.50
CA GLU A 150 -13.76 -10.50 16.79
C GLU A 150 -14.72 -11.60 17.24
N GLU A 151 -14.70 -12.76 16.59
CA GLU A 151 -15.49 -13.92 17.01
C GLU A 151 -15.10 -14.41 18.41
N SER A 152 -13.81 -14.43 18.70
CA SER A 152 -13.30 -14.82 20.03
C SER A 152 -13.76 -13.84 21.12
N CYS A 153 -13.70 -12.54 20.86
CA CYS A 153 -14.22 -11.52 21.78
C CYS A 153 -15.73 -11.70 22.03
N LYS A 154 -16.52 -11.98 20.99
CA LYS A 154 -17.96 -12.25 21.15
C LYS A 154 -18.22 -13.47 22.04
N LYS A 155 -17.42 -14.53 21.88
CA LYS A 155 -17.51 -15.73 22.73
C LYS A 155 -17.17 -15.42 24.19
N ILE A 156 -16.08 -14.69 24.43
CA ILE A 156 -15.67 -14.30 25.79
C ILE A 156 -16.77 -13.49 26.47
N ASN A 157 -17.31 -12.47 25.80
CA ASN A 157 -18.40 -11.66 26.37
C ASN A 157 -19.66 -12.49 26.66
N GLY A 158 -19.95 -13.49 25.83
CA GLY A 158 -21.03 -14.44 26.07
C GLY A 158 -20.81 -15.26 27.34
N LEU A 159 -19.61 -15.85 27.48
CA LEU A 159 -19.22 -16.63 28.66
C LEU A 159 -19.19 -15.79 29.94
N GLU A 160 -18.72 -14.55 29.87
CA GLU A 160 -18.73 -13.63 31.02
C GLU A 160 -20.16 -13.34 31.50
N LYS A 161 -21.10 -13.18 30.55
CA LYS A 161 -22.52 -12.97 30.86
C LYS A 161 -23.14 -14.21 31.52
N GLU A 162 -22.85 -15.40 30.99
CA GLU A 162 -23.29 -16.67 31.58
C GLU A 162 -22.73 -16.88 32.98
N LEU A 163 -21.43 -16.60 33.18
CA LEU A 163 -20.78 -16.69 34.49
C LEU A 163 -21.43 -15.75 35.51
N LYS A 164 -21.74 -14.52 35.11
CA LYS A 164 -22.42 -13.54 35.97
C LYS A 164 -23.81 -14.04 36.38
N ASN A 165 -24.60 -14.56 35.43
CA ASN A 165 -25.92 -15.11 35.71
C ASN A 165 -25.86 -16.31 36.67
N SER A 166 -24.92 -17.23 36.46
CA SER A 166 -24.70 -18.38 37.36
C SER A 166 -24.30 -17.95 38.76
N ASN A 167 -23.42 -16.94 38.89
CA ASN A 167 -23.04 -16.40 40.19
C ASN A 167 -24.21 -15.75 40.93
N GLU A 168 -25.06 -14.99 40.23
CA GLU A 168 -26.28 -14.41 40.81
C GLU A 168 -27.27 -15.49 41.27
N ALA A 169 -27.45 -16.55 40.47
CA ALA A 169 -28.30 -17.69 40.83
C ALA A 169 -27.77 -18.44 42.06
N ASN A 170 -26.47 -18.74 42.09
CA ASN A 170 -25.82 -19.38 43.25
C ASN A 170 -25.93 -18.53 44.52
N LYS A 171 -25.82 -17.20 44.40
CA LYS A 171 -25.96 -16.30 45.55
C LYS A 171 -27.39 -16.35 46.13
N LYS A 172 -28.42 -16.31 45.28
CA LYS A 172 -29.82 -16.46 45.71
C LYS A 172 -30.06 -17.79 46.44
N LEU A 173 -29.57 -18.89 45.86
CA LEU A 173 -29.68 -20.21 46.48
C LEU A 173 -28.95 -20.29 47.84
N SER A 174 -27.78 -19.65 47.95
CA SER A 174 -27.03 -19.58 49.21
C SER A 174 -27.80 -18.79 50.29
N ASP A 175 -28.41 -17.67 49.92
CA ASP A 175 -29.21 -16.84 50.83
C ASP A 175 -30.48 -17.58 51.30
N GLU A 176 -31.14 -18.33 50.41
CA GLU A 176 -32.27 -19.19 50.74
C GLU A 176 -31.89 -20.33 51.70
N LEU A 177 -30.72 -20.95 51.48
CA LEU A 177 -30.19 -22.02 52.34
C LEU A 177 -29.87 -21.51 53.76
N GLU A 178 -29.29 -20.31 53.88
CA GLU A 178 -29.05 -19.66 55.18
C GLU A 178 -30.35 -19.36 55.93
N ASN A 179 -31.35 -18.83 55.22
CA ASN A 179 -32.65 -18.50 55.81
C ASN A 179 -33.42 -19.74 56.28
N THR A 180 -33.32 -20.85 55.54
CA THR A 180 -33.93 -22.13 55.96
C THR A 180 -33.22 -22.74 57.16
N LYS A 181 -31.88 -22.65 57.23
CA LYS A 181 -31.13 -23.05 58.43
C LYS A 181 -31.52 -22.25 59.67
N LYS A 182 -31.70 -20.92 59.53
CA LYS A 182 -32.13 -20.05 60.64
C LYS A 182 -33.57 -20.29 61.12
N LYS A 183 -34.45 -20.81 60.26
CA LYS A 183 -35.84 -21.17 60.63
C LYS A 183 -35.98 -22.53 61.33
N ASN A 184 -34.98 -23.39 61.21
CA ASN A 184 -34.97 -24.75 61.74
C ASN A 184 -34.10 -24.89 63.02
N LEU A 185 -33.70 -23.77 63.61
CA LEU A 185 -32.96 -23.61 64.87
C LEU A 185 -33.84 -22.85 65.86
#